data_AF-A0AA36GCV6-F1
#
_entry.id   AF-A0AA36GCV6-F1
#
_cell.length_a   1.000
_cell.length_b   1.000
_cell.length_c   1.000
_cell.angle_alpha   90.00
_cell.angle_beta   90.00
_cell.angle_gamma   90.00
#
_symmetry.space_group_name_H-M   'P 1'
#
loop_
_entity.id
_entity.type
_entity.pdbx_description
1 polymer ?
#
loop_
_entity_poly.entity_id
_entity_poly.type
_entity_poly.pdbx_seq_one_letter_code
_entity_poly.pdbx_strand_id
1 'polypeptide(L)'
;MSLSYCSSDAQEISWVDVKTKNMFVVNRCSVMIGSLFLLLSILGRVSSMLMFDKVDAENACLLSMCDVDSGCVPVGCQVDGNERIGCGYFNLNIYQYRQCYQPGKKDDEPEETAWVHCAEDYHCSANCIRIIASRFRLKCYGKTDCETMARIHDGGANGCRAPLTASYWKKVRGVCGEACNKPIFRRH
;
A
#
# COMPACT_ATOMS: atom_id res chain seq x y z
N MET A 1 8.44 -11.00 46.86
CA MET A 1 7.57 -11.19 48.03
C MET A 1 8.09 -10.30 49.14
N SER A 2 7.29 -9.31 49.55
CA SER A 2 7.22 -8.66 50.86
C SER A 2 6.32 -7.43 50.71
N LEU A 3 5.15 -7.49 51.34
CA LEU A 3 4.10 -6.47 51.33
C LEU A 3 4.57 -5.17 51.99
N SER A 4 4.05 -4.03 51.53
CA SER A 4 4.08 -2.77 52.28
C SER A 4 2.66 -2.19 52.29
N TYR A 5 2.17 -2.02 53.52
CA TYR A 5 0.87 -1.49 53.93
C TYR A 5 0.71 0.00 53.55
N CYS A 6 -0.49 0.39 53.11
CA CYS A 6 -0.98 1.76 53.33
C CYS A 6 -1.97 1.73 54.50
N SER A 7 -1.60 2.43 55.57
CA SER A 7 -2.43 2.67 56.75
C SER A 7 -3.01 4.08 56.73
N SER A 8 -4.19 4.20 57.34
CA SER A 8 -4.79 5.37 57.99
C SER A 8 -5.02 6.62 57.13
N ASP A 9 -6.22 6.70 56.54
CA ASP A 9 -7.20 7.73 56.89
C ASP A 9 -8.59 7.33 56.35
N ALA A 10 -9.27 6.51 57.14
CA ALA A 10 -10.65 6.08 56.88
C ALA A 10 -11.61 7.11 57.47
N GLN A 11 -12.28 7.88 56.62
CA GLN A 11 -13.52 8.54 57.00
C GLN A 11 -14.67 7.59 56.64
N GLU A 12 -15.14 6.86 57.65
CA GLU A 12 -16.34 6.01 57.59
C GLU A 12 -17.57 6.88 57.30
N ILE A 13 -18.33 6.56 56.25
CA ILE A 13 -19.69 7.04 56.09
C ILE A 13 -20.61 5.82 56.18
N SER A 14 -21.28 5.69 57.31
CA SER A 14 -22.30 4.66 57.54
C SER A 14 -23.67 5.14 57.04
N TRP A 15 -24.31 4.36 56.17
CA TRP A 15 -25.74 4.46 55.91
C TRP A 15 -26.41 3.16 56.34
N VAL A 16 -27.48 3.27 57.14
CA VAL A 16 -28.29 2.13 57.56
C VAL A 16 -29.47 2.01 56.60
N ASP A 17 -29.49 0.96 55.78
CA ASP A 17 -30.65 0.60 54.97
C ASP A 17 -31.66 -0.18 55.83
N VAL A 18 -32.87 0.38 55.98
CA VAL A 18 -33.88 -0.02 56.98
C VAL A 18 -34.62 -1.33 56.61
N LYS A 19 -34.37 -1.95 55.45
CA LYS A 19 -35.21 -3.08 54.99
C LYS A 19 -34.57 -4.47 54.92
N THR A 20 -33.25 -4.64 55.03
CA THR A 20 -32.66 -5.98 54.74
C THR A 20 -31.55 -6.47 55.66
N LYS A 21 -31.10 -5.71 56.68
CA LYS A 21 -30.05 -6.15 57.64
C LYS A 21 -28.85 -6.88 57.00
N ASN A 22 -28.44 -6.48 55.80
CA ASN A 22 -27.23 -6.98 55.15
C ASN A 22 -26.20 -5.85 55.04
N MET A 23 -25.01 -6.09 55.57
CA MET A 23 -23.88 -5.16 55.54
C MET A 23 -23.12 -5.34 54.22
N PHE A 24 -23.29 -4.42 53.27
CA PHE A 24 -22.50 -4.38 52.03
C PHE A 24 -21.34 -3.40 52.18
N VAL A 25 -20.12 -3.93 52.25
CA VAL A 25 -18.88 -3.16 52.18
C VAL A 25 -18.49 -3.03 50.71
N VAL A 26 -18.75 -1.88 50.09
CA VAL A 26 -18.28 -1.60 48.73
C VAL A 26 -16.91 -0.92 48.82
N ASN A 27 -15.87 -1.66 48.47
CA ASN A 27 -14.48 -1.19 48.52
C ASN A 27 -14.21 -0.22 47.35
N ARG A 28 -13.92 1.05 47.64
CA ARG A 28 -13.64 2.11 46.65
C ARG A 28 -12.39 1.86 45.79
N CYS A 29 -11.50 0.96 46.20
CA CYS A 29 -10.32 0.60 45.40
C CYS A 29 -10.66 -0.09 44.07
N SER A 30 -11.79 -0.81 43.99
CA SER A 30 -12.08 -1.65 42.82
C SER A 30 -12.52 -0.86 41.58
N VAL A 31 -13.04 0.36 41.75
CA VAL A 31 -13.59 1.16 40.62
C VAL A 31 -12.49 1.90 39.87
N MET A 32 -11.48 2.43 40.57
CA MET A 32 -10.40 3.22 39.96
C MET A 32 -9.46 2.38 39.09
N ILE A 33 -9.30 1.10 39.44
CA ILE A 33 -8.44 0.16 38.72
C ILE A 33 -9.08 -0.22 37.37
N GLY A 34 -10.40 -0.42 37.33
CA GLY A 34 -11.13 -0.77 36.10
C GLY A 34 -11.10 0.33 35.03
N SER A 35 -11.17 1.60 35.43
CA SER A 35 -11.14 2.75 34.52
C SER A 35 -9.75 2.95 33.87
N LEU A 36 -8.67 2.69 34.62
CA LEU A 36 -7.29 2.81 34.12
C LEU A 36 -6.95 1.68 33.14
N PHE A 37 -7.42 0.45 33.39
CA PHE A 37 -7.28 -0.66 32.45
C PHE A 37 -8.05 -0.44 31.14
N LEU A 38 -9.23 0.20 31.19
CA LEU A 38 -10.00 0.51 29.98
C LEU A 38 -9.29 1.57 29.12
N LEU A 39 -8.69 2.61 29.72
CA LEU A 39 -7.92 3.64 29.02
C LEU A 39 -6.61 3.10 28.41
N LEU A 40 -5.88 2.22 29.12
CA LEU A 40 -4.70 1.52 28.57
C LEU A 40 -5.07 0.60 27.39
N SER A 41 -6.25 -0.01 27.43
CA SER A 41 -6.76 -0.85 26.34
C SER A 41 -7.12 -0.07 25.07
N ILE A 42 -7.49 1.21 25.20
CA ILE A 42 -7.83 2.08 24.07
C ILE A 42 -6.54 2.67 23.46
N LEU A 43 -5.56 3.08 24.27
CA LEU A 43 -4.27 3.60 23.78
C LEU A 43 -3.43 2.52 23.08
N GLY A 44 -3.57 1.24 23.47
CA GLY A 44 -2.92 0.12 22.79
C GLY A 44 -3.51 -0.26 21.43
N ARG A 45 -4.67 0.29 21.05
CA ARG A 45 -5.33 -0.02 19.76
C ARG A 45 -5.13 1.03 18.66
N VAL A 46 -4.52 2.18 18.95
CA VAL A 46 -4.36 3.27 17.97
C VAL A 46 -3.11 3.10 17.09
N SER A 47 -2.14 2.27 17.49
CA SER A 47 -0.88 2.11 16.76
C SER A 47 -0.94 1.28 15.47
N SER A 48 -2.13 0.93 14.95
CA SER A 48 -2.28 0.01 13.81
C SER A 48 -3.02 0.57 12.58
N MET A 49 -3.19 1.90 12.46
CA MET A 49 -3.84 2.50 11.27
C MET A 49 -2.90 3.01 10.17
N LEU A 50 -1.60 2.71 10.22
CA LEU A 50 -0.69 2.93 9.09
C LEU A 50 -0.13 1.60 8.59
N MET A 51 -1.02 0.69 8.22
CA MET A 51 -0.70 -0.32 7.22
C MET A 51 -0.89 0.35 5.86
N PHE A 52 0.14 1.07 5.39
CA PHE A 52 0.39 0.99 3.96
C PHE A 52 0.72 -0.48 3.74
N ASP A 53 -0.20 -1.25 3.15
CA ASP A 53 0.07 -2.57 2.61
C ASP A 53 1.16 -2.39 1.55
N LYS A 54 2.40 -2.29 2.01
CA LYS A 54 3.55 -2.42 1.15
C LYS A 54 3.34 -3.77 0.50
N VAL A 55 3.20 -3.78 -0.81
CA VAL A 55 2.82 -4.97 -1.56
C VAL A 55 3.95 -6.00 -1.41
N ASP A 56 3.90 -6.75 -0.31
CA ASP A 56 5.05 -7.49 0.24
C ASP A 56 5.36 -8.77 -0.55
N ALA A 57 4.52 -9.11 -1.52
CA ALA A 57 4.72 -10.21 -2.46
C ALA A 57 5.27 -9.77 -3.83
N GLU A 58 5.46 -8.47 -4.09
CA GLU A 58 5.82 -7.98 -5.41
C GLU A 58 7.30 -7.66 -5.62
N ASN A 59 7.76 -7.82 -6.86
CA ASN A 59 9.15 -7.60 -7.21
C ASN A 59 9.52 -6.12 -6.97
N ALA A 60 10.69 -5.89 -6.35
CA ALA A 60 11.22 -4.55 -6.04
C ALA A 60 11.19 -3.58 -7.23
N CYS A 61 11.28 -4.10 -8.46
CA CYS A 61 11.12 -3.33 -9.68
C CYS A 61 9.77 -2.60 -9.78
N LEU A 62 8.66 -3.32 -9.59
CA LEU A 62 7.32 -2.74 -9.73
C LEU A 62 7.02 -1.76 -8.60
N LEU A 63 7.41 -2.09 -7.37
CA LEU A 63 7.32 -1.15 -6.26
C LEU A 63 8.09 0.15 -6.55
N SER A 64 9.26 0.06 -7.18
CA SER A 64 10.08 1.23 -7.53
C SER A 64 9.50 2.03 -8.68
N MET A 65 8.90 1.36 -9.68
CA MET A 65 8.16 2.05 -10.76
C MET A 65 6.94 2.78 -10.20
N CYS A 66 6.18 2.12 -9.32
CA CYS A 66 5.02 2.67 -8.63
C CYS A 66 5.40 3.92 -7.81
N ASP A 67 6.50 3.85 -7.05
CA ASP A 67 7.03 4.98 -6.27
C ASP A 67 7.45 6.15 -7.17
N VAL A 68 8.14 5.89 -8.28
CA VAL A 68 8.57 6.93 -9.23
C VAL A 68 7.38 7.59 -9.95
N ASP A 69 6.33 6.83 -10.27
CA ASP A 69 5.19 7.32 -11.05
C ASP A 69 4.19 8.11 -10.19
N SER A 70 3.94 7.66 -8.95
CA SER A 70 2.86 8.20 -8.11
C SER A 70 3.18 8.30 -6.63
N GLY A 71 4.38 7.93 -6.17
CA GLY A 71 4.63 7.67 -4.74
C GLY A 71 3.91 6.41 -4.24
N CYS A 72 3.57 5.53 -5.17
CA CYS A 72 2.77 4.34 -4.98
C CYS A 72 1.42 4.56 -4.29
N VAL A 73 0.69 5.56 -4.78
CA VAL A 73 -0.69 5.87 -4.37
C VAL A 73 -1.57 6.13 -5.60
N PRO A 74 -2.90 5.89 -5.53
CA PRO A 74 -3.78 6.13 -6.67
C PRO A 74 -4.10 7.62 -6.79
N VAL A 75 -3.31 8.35 -7.59
CA VAL A 75 -3.41 9.82 -7.74
C VAL A 75 -4.50 10.30 -8.71
N GLY A 76 -5.34 9.41 -9.22
CA GLY A 76 -6.26 9.71 -10.32
C GLY A 76 -5.52 9.93 -11.64
N CYS A 77 -6.10 10.71 -12.55
CA CYS A 77 -5.55 10.95 -13.89
C CYS A 77 -4.86 12.32 -14.01
N GLN A 78 -3.67 12.33 -14.60
CA GLN A 78 -2.86 13.52 -14.77
C GLN A 78 -2.19 13.56 -16.15
N VAL A 79 -1.93 14.77 -16.63
CA VAL A 79 -1.16 15.00 -17.86
C VAL A 79 0.32 15.03 -17.49
N ASP A 80 1.14 14.23 -18.16
CA ASP A 80 2.59 14.23 -17.97
C ASP A 80 3.28 15.35 -18.77
N GLY A 81 4.59 15.53 -18.58
CA GLY A 81 5.36 16.56 -19.27
C GLY A 81 5.46 16.42 -20.79
N ASN A 82 4.93 15.33 -21.36
CA ASN A 82 4.84 15.07 -22.80
C ASN A 82 3.38 15.14 -23.30
N GLU A 83 2.49 15.79 -22.56
CA GLU A 83 1.07 15.95 -22.88
C GLU A 83 0.28 14.62 -22.98
N ARG A 84 0.78 13.55 -22.33
CA ARG A 84 0.09 12.26 -22.28
C ARG A 84 -0.70 12.15 -20.98
N ILE A 85 -1.93 11.65 -21.07
CA ILE A 85 -2.74 11.35 -19.89
C ILE A 85 -2.41 9.96 -19.39
N GLY A 86 -2.01 9.86 -18.13
CA GLY A 86 -1.84 8.60 -17.40
C GLY A 86 -2.62 8.65 -16.08
N CYS A 87 -2.98 7.48 -15.54
CA CYS A 87 -3.76 7.38 -14.32
C CYS A 87 -3.16 6.43 -13.28
N GLY A 88 -3.52 6.67 -12.02
CA GLY A 88 -3.35 5.76 -10.89
C GLY A 88 -1.89 5.44 -10.54
N TYR A 89 -1.64 4.22 -10.05
CA TYR A 89 -0.37 3.84 -9.41
C TYR A 89 0.86 3.96 -10.32
N PHE A 90 0.70 3.66 -11.61
CA PHE A 90 1.80 3.60 -12.58
C PHE A 90 1.70 4.68 -13.66
N ASN A 91 0.90 5.74 -13.45
CA ASN A 91 0.60 6.71 -14.51
C ASN A 91 0.23 6.02 -15.84
N LEU A 92 -0.57 4.93 -15.75
CA LEU A 92 -0.87 4.01 -16.84
C LEU A 92 -1.72 4.75 -17.87
N ASN A 93 -1.31 4.75 -19.15
CA ASN A 93 -2.11 5.38 -20.20
C ASN A 93 -3.11 4.39 -20.85
N ILE A 94 -4.17 4.92 -21.47
CA ILE A 94 -5.24 4.09 -22.06
C ILE A 94 -4.73 3.18 -23.20
N TYR A 95 -3.69 3.59 -23.94
CA TYR A 95 -3.10 2.75 -25.00
C TYR A 95 -2.36 1.54 -24.42
N GLN A 96 -1.67 1.70 -23.29
CA GLN A 96 -1.06 0.60 -22.56
C GLN A 96 -2.13 -0.35 -22.03
N TYR A 97 -3.23 0.18 -21.48
CA TYR A 97 -4.36 -0.63 -21.04
C TYR A 97 -4.93 -1.50 -22.18
N ARG A 98 -5.10 -0.94 -23.38
CA ARG A 98 -5.44 -1.72 -24.59
C ARG A 98 -4.40 -2.80 -24.89
N GLN A 99 -3.11 -2.50 -24.74
CA GLN A 99 -2.03 -3.44 -25.01
C GLN A 99 -1.98 -4.61 -24.01
N CYS A 100 -2.42 -4.43 -22.77
CA CYS A 100 -2.52 -5.52 -21.80
C CYS A 100 -3.86 -6.27 -21.83
N TYR A 101 -4.63 -6.11 -22.92
CA TYR A 101 -5.93 -6.79 -23.12
C TYR A 101 -7.05 -6.31 -22.19
N GLN A 102 -6.99 -5.05 -21.73
CA GLN A 102 -8.09 -4.40 -21.00
C GLN A 102 -8.59 -5.21 -19.78
N PRO A 103 -7.70 -5.62 -18.86
CA PRO A 103 -8.07 -6.49 -17.75
C PRO A 103 -9.15 -5.85 -16.86
N GLY A 104 -10.16 -6.64 -16.51
CA GLY A 104 -11.26 -6.20 -15.63
C GLY A 104 -12.40 -5.46 -16.34
N LYS A 105 -12.24 -5.08 -17.62
CA LYS A 105 -13.31 -4.44 -18.40
C LYS A 105 -14.51 -5.37 -18.54
N LYS A 106 -15.72 -4.86 -18.24
CA LYS A 106 -16.99 -5.54 -18.53
C LYS A 106 -17.46 -5.24 -19.96
N ASP A 107 -18.29 -6.11 -20.52
CA ASP A 107 -18.76 -5.98 -21.91
C ASP A 107 -19.44 -4.62 -22.17
N ASP A 108 -20.32 -4.20 -21.26
CA ASP A 108 -21.09 -2.95 -21.36
C ASP A 108 -20.40 -1.72 -20.73
N GLU A 109 -19.15 -1.87 -20.24
CA GLU A 109 -18.42 -0.78 -19.60
C GLU A 109 -17.61 0.02 -20.61
N PRO A 110 -17.66 1.38 -20.58
CA PRO A 110 -16.78 2.22 -21.38
C PRO A 110 -15.31 1.91 -21.10
N GLU A 111 -14.48 1.93 -22.14
CA GLU A 111 -13.06 1.59 -22.02
C GLU A 111 -12.32 2.56 -21.08
N GLU A 112 -12.65 3.85 -21.16
CA GLU A 112 -12.07 4.91 -20.33
C GLU A 112 -12.34 4.64 -18.84
N THR A 113 -13.56 4.20 -18.51
CA THR A 113 -13.94 3.86 -17.14
C THR A 113 -13.18 2.63 -16.65
N ALA A 114 -13.14 1.57 -17.45
CA ALA A 114 -12.42 0.35 -17.10
C ALA A 114 -10.89 0.58 -16.97
N TRP A 115 -10.32 1.43 -17.82
CA TRP A 115 -8.92 1.85 -17.74
C TRP A 115 -8.62 2.55 -16.42
N VAL A 116 -9.43 3.54 -16.04
CA VAL A 116 -9.23 4.26 -14.77
C VAL A 116 -9.37 3.30 -13.59
N HIS A 117 -10.41 2.46 -13.56
CA HIS A 117 -10.56 1.45 -12.51
C HIS A 117 -9.33 0.53 -12.40
N CYS A 118 -8.79 0.04 -13.52
CA CYS A 118 -7.60 -0.79 -13.50
C CYS A 118 -6.34 -0.01 -13.09
N ALA A 119 -6.22 1.26 -13.50
CA ALA A 119 -5.09 2.11 -13.16
C ALA A 119 -5.05 2.45 -11.66
N GLU A 120 -6.22 2.65 -11.05
CA GLU A 120 -6.41 2.91 -9.62
C GLU A 120 -6.39 1.64 -8.76
N ASP A 121 -6.34 0.46 -9.37
CA ASP A 121 -6.08 -0.81 -8.69
C ASP A 121 -4.62 -1.23 -8.90
N TYR A 122 -3.85 -1.34 -7.80
CA TYR A 122 -2.43 -1.65 -7.89
C TYR A 122 -2.18 -2.99 -8.59
N HIS A 123 -2.97 -4.03 -8.29
CA HIS A 123 -2.73 -5.37 -8.82
C HIS A 123 -3.08 -5.46 -10.31
N CYS A 124 -4.18 -4.84 -10.73
CA CYS A 124 -4.60 -4.76 -12.12
C CYS A 124 -3.55 -4.03 -12.96
N SER A 125 -3.16 -2.84 -12.52
CA SER A 125 -2.15 -2.02 -13.21
C SER A 125 -0.77 -2.69 -13.22
N ALA A 126 -0.29 -3.25 -12.10
CA ALA A 126 0.98 -3.97 -12.05
C ALA A 126 0.99 -5.20 -12.97
N ASN A 127 -0.11 -5.96 -13.03
CA ASN A 127 -0.25 -7.06 -13.97
C ASN A 127 -0.28 -6.59 -15.43
N CYS A 128 -0.96 -5.49 -15.71
CA CYS A 128 -0.97 -4.85 -17.03
C CYS A 128 0.46 -4.50 -17.49
N ILE A 129 1.27 -3.86 -16.63
CA ILE A 129 2.68 -3.56 -16.90
C ILE A 129 3.50 -4.83 -17.18
N ARG A 130 3.32 -5.90 -16.39
CA ARG A 130 4.00 -7.19 -16.63
C ARG A 130 3.67 -7.77 -18.00
N ILE A 131 2.40 -7.74 -18.40
CA ILE A 131 1.95 -8.26 -19.70
C ILE A 131 2.60 -7.49 -20.85
N ILE A 132 2.58 -6.16 -20.78
CA ILE A 132 3.16 -5.28 -21.81
C ILE A 132 4.67 -5.50 -21.90
N ALA A 133 5.36 -5.53 -20.77
CA ALA A 133 6.80 -5.77 -20.70
C ALA A 133 7.15 -7.15 -21.28
N SER A 134 6.40 -8.20 -20.93
CA SER A 134 6.59 -9.55 -21.47
C SER A 134 6.39 -9.59 -22.98
N ARG A 135 5.36 -8.91 -23.50
CA ARG A 135 5.07 -8.82 -24.93
C ARG A 135 6.22 -8.18 -25.72
N PHE A 136 6.81 -7.11 -25.19
CA PHE A 136 7.81 -6.33 -25.93
C PHE A 136 9.26 -6.59 -25.51
N ARG A 137 9.52 -7.50 -24.55
CA ARG A 137 10.87 -7.78 -24.01
C ARG A 137 11.91 -8.15 -25.07
N LEU A 138 11.50 -8.80 -26.17
CA LEU A 138 12.39 -9.17 -27.27
C LEU A 138 12.94 -7.94 -28.02
N LYS A 139 12.44 -6.73 -27.77
CA LYS A 139 13.01 -5.49 -28.32
C LYS A 139 14.08 -4.87 -27.40
N CYS A 140 14.38 -5.51 -26.27
CA CYS A 140 15.22 -5.00 -25.18
C CYS A 140 16.41 -5.90 -24.86
N TYR A 141 17.03 -6.54 -25.88
CA TYR A 141 18.17 -7.42 -25.67
C TYR A 141 19.33 -6.75 -24.90
N GLY A 142 19.96 -7.51 -24.02
CA GLY A 142 21.10 -7.04 -23.21
C GLY A 142 20.71 -6.18 -22.00
N LYS A 143 19.42 -6.03 -21.70
CA LYS A 143 18.91 -5.33 -20.52
C LYS A 143 18.43 -6.32 -19.46
N THR A 144 18.47 -5.91 -18.19
CA THR A 144 17.85 -6.70 -17.11
C THR A 144 16.32 -6.70 -17.29
N ASP A 145 15.64 -7.62 -16.61
CA ASP A 145 14.18 -7.68 -16.66
C ASP A 145 13.53 -6.39 -16.16
N CYS A 146 14.09 -5.80 -15.10
CA CYS A 146 13.55 -4.54 -14.59
C CYS A 146 13.83 -3.35 -15.51
N GLU A 147 15.05 -3.23 -16.07
CA GLU A 147 15.33 -2.18 -17.05
C GLU A 147 14.41 -2.32 -18.28
N THR A 148 14.18 -3.56 -18.73
CA THR A 148 13.26 -3.87 -19.83
C THR A 148 11.86 -3.39 -19.51
N MET A 149 11.33 -3.76 -18.35
CA MET A 149 9.99 -3.40 -17.90
C MET A 149 9.82 -1.88 -17.75
N ALA A 150 10.75 -1.22 -17.05
CA ALA A 150 10.71 0.22 -16.81
C ALA A 150 10.79 1.02 -18.13
N ARG A 151 11.68 0.63 -19.05
CA ARG A 151 11.83 1.36 -20.31
C ARG A 151 10.66 1.14 -21.28
N ILE A 152 10.07 -0.07 -21.29
CA ILE A 152 8.85 -0.34 -22.06
C ILE A 152 7.65 0.42 -21.49
N HIS A 153 7.57 0.56 -20.17
CA HIS A 153 6.53 1.36 -19.52
C HIS A 153 6.61 2.84 -19.95
N ASP A 154 7.79 3.45 -19.83
CA ASP A 154 7.97 4.87 -20.13
C ASP A 154 7.83 5.22 -21.63
N GLY A 155 8.40 4.37 -22.50
CA GLY A 155 8.51 4.63 -23.94
C GLY A 155 7.74 3.69 -24.86
N GLY A 156 6.86 2.84 -24.32
CA GLY A 156 6.09 1.86 -25.09
C GLY A 156 6.95 0.76 -25.72
N ALA A 157 6.43 0.14 -26.79
CA ALA A 157 7.03 -1.05 -27.41
C ALA A 157 8.49 -0.90 -27.85
N ASN A 158 8.95 0.32 -28.15
CA ASN A 158 10.33 0.60 -28.57
C ASN A 158 11.13 1.33 -27.47
N GLY A 159 10.62 1.39 -26.24
CA GLY A 159 11.20 2.19 -25.17
C GLY A 159 12.67 1.87 -24.88
N CYS A 160 13.10 0.62 -24.98
CA CYS A 160 14.51 0.24 -24.80
C CYS A 160 15.48 0.78 -25.87
N ARG A 161 14.97 1.22 -27.01
CA ARG A 161 15.77 1.84 -28.09
C ARG A 161 15.75 3.37 -28.01
N ALA A 162 14.78 3.96 -27.30
CA ALA A 162 14.66 5.39 -27.14
C ALA A 162 15.60 5.88 -26.02
N PRO A 163 16.60 6.75 -26.28
CA PRO A 163 17.53 7.23 -25.26
C PRO A 163 16.84 7.95 -24.10
N LEU A 164 15.72 8.62 -24.36
CA LEU A 164 14.96 9.41 -23.38
C LEU A 164 14.48 8.56 -22.19
N THR A 165 14.18 7.27 -22.40
CA THR A 165 13.69 6.37 -21.35
C THR A 165 14.78 5.89 -20.39
N ALA A 166 16.05 6.14 -20.70
CA ALA A 166 17.15 5.84 -19.79
C ALA A 166 17.09 6.70 -18.52
N SER A 167 16.52 7.91 -18.62
CA SER A 167 16.33 8.81 -17.48
C SER A 167 15.31 8.24 -16.49
N TYR A 168 14.19 7.71 -16.98
CA TYR A 168 13.19 7.01 -16.17
C TYR A 168 13.80 5.78 -15.48
N TRP A 169 14.50 4.93 -16.24
CA TRP A 169 15.19 3.77 -15.66
C TRP A 169 16.19 4.17 -14.56
N LYS A 170 16.95 5.25 -14.74
CA LYS A 170 17.88 5.73 -13.72
C LYS A 170 17.17 6.06 -12.40
N LYS A 171 15.97 6.66 -12.46
CA LYS A 171 15.14 6.94 -11.26
C LYS A 171 14.71 5.63 -10.59
N VAL A 172 14.12 4.71 -11.35
CA VAL A 172 13.66 3.40 -10.84
C VAL A 172 14.81 2.62 -10.20
N ARG A 173 15.96 2.54 -10.87
CA ARG A 173 17.17 1.88 -10.34
C ARG A 173 17.67 2.54 -9.05
N GLY A 174 17.52 3.85 -8.94
CA GLY A 174 17.87 4.60 -7.72
C GLY A 174 17.04 4.18 -6.50
N VAL A 175 15.78 3.77 -6.70
CA VAL A 175 14.87 3.35 -5.62
C VAL A 175 15.12 1.90 -5.19
N CYS A 176 15.20 0.94 -6.12
CA CYS A 176 15.40 -0.48 -5.79
C CYS A 176 16.85 -0.91 -5.54
N GLY A 177 17.84 -0.15 -6.05
CA GLY A 177 19.24 -0.56 -6.06
C GLY A 177 19.47 -1.96 -6.66
N GLU A 178 20.21 -2.80 -5.95
CA GLU A 178 20.53 -4.17 -6.37
C GLU A 178 19.30 -5.10 -6.46
N ALA A 179 18.20 -4.77 -5.76
CA ALA A 179 16.99 -5.59 -5.80
C ALA A 179 16.35 -5.66 -7.20
N CYS A 180 16.64 -4.67 -8.06
CA CYS A 180 16.20 -4.67 -9.47
C CYS A 180 16.89 -5.71 -10.36
N ASN A 181 17.97 -6.33 -9.90
CA ASN A 181 18.67 -7.37 -10.66
C ASN A 181 18.01 -8.75 -10.52
N LYS A 182 17.00 -8.89 -9.65
CA LYS A 182 16.24 -10.14 -9.49
C LYS A 182 15.43 -10.43 -10.76
N PRO A 183 15.49 -11.65 -11.33
CA PRO A 183 14.69 -12.02 -12.49
C PRO A 183 13.19 -11.83 -12.25
N ILE A 184 12.48 -11.32 -13.25
CA ILE A 184 11.03 -11.10 -13.24
C ILE A 184 10.36 -12.07 -14.21
N PHE A 185 10.94 -12.26 -15.40
CA PHE A 185 10.37 -13.15 -16.40
C PHE A 185 10.81 -14.59 -16.11
N ARG A 186 9.85 -15.49 -15.88
CA ARG A 186 10.15 -16.92 -15.82
C ARG A 186 10.66 -17.38 -17.19
N ARG A 187 11.89 -17.87 -17.23
CA ARG A 187 12.45 -18.58 -18.38
C ARG A 187 11.98 -20.04 -18.24
N HIS A 188 11.04 -20.43 -19.09
CA HIS A 188 10.67 -21.83 -19.29
C HIS A 188 11.59 -22.45 -20.34
#